data_AF-A0A6C0CQN6-F1
#
_entry.id   AF-A0A6C0CQN6-F1
#
_cell.length_a   1.000
_cell.length_b   1.000
_cell.length_c   1.000
_cell.angle_alpha   90.00
_cell.angle_beta   90.00
_cell.angle_gamma   90.00
#
_symmetry.space_group_name_H-M   'P 1'
#
loop_
_entity.id
_entity.type
_entity.pdbx_description
1 polymer ?
#
loop_
_entity_poly.entity_id
_entity_poly.type
_entity_poly.pdbx_seq_one_letter_code
_entity_poly.pdbx_strand_id
1 'polypeptide(L)' 'MAKKCKFKDCNKKMTPAEKIIGLCKCGNTYCSKHRHDHDCTFDYKEALDKEQFISDNKCVASKMAGEKI' A
#
# COMPACT_ATOMS: atom_id res chain seq x y z
N MET A 1 25.58 -6.11 -5.94
CA MET A 1 25.63 -4.74 -5.36
C MET A 1 24.52 -4.57 -4.32
N ALA A 2 24.83 -4.01 -3.15
CA ALA A 2 23.83 -3.84 -2.08
C ALA A 2 22.89 -2.66 -2.39
N LYS A 3 21.65 -2.94 -2.82
CA LYS A 3 20.59 -1.92 -2.96
C LYS A 3 20.34 -1.24 -1.60
N LYS A 4 20.32 0.09 -1.59
CA LYS A 4 19.97 0.94 -0.45
C LYS A 4 18.53 1.43 -0.60
N CYS A 5 17.98 2.01 0.47
CA CYS A 5 16.75 2.78 0.39
C CYS A 5 16.86 3.88 -0.68
N LYS A 6 15.81 4.10 -1.48
CA LYS A 6 15.79 5.14 -2.52
C LYS A 6 15.46 6.55 -1.99
N PHE A 7 15.02 6.67 -0.74
CA PHE A 7 14.70 7.95 -0.12
C PHE A 7 15.94 8.85 0.01
N LYS A 8 15.81 10.14 -0.36
CA LYS A 8 16.95 11.07 -0.55
C LYS A 8 17.83 11.23 0.69
N ASP A 9 17.25 11.17 1.88
CA ASP A 9 17.98 11.32 3.15
C ASP A 9 18.32 9.99 3.84
N CYS A 10 17.97 8.84 3.21
CA CYS A 10 18.14 7.54 3.85
C CYS A 10 19.35 6.78 3.32
N ASN A 11 20.38 6.63 4.15
CA ASN A 11 21.57 5.83 3.83
C ASN A 11 21.49 4.37 4.31
N LYS A 12 20.31 3.88 4.70
CA LYS A 12 20.14 2.52 5.20
C LYS A 12 20.48 1.50 4.10
N LYS A 13 21.46 0.63 4.38
CA LYS A 13 21.74 -0.57 3.59
C LYS A 13 20.66 -1.61 3.85
N MET A 14 20.06 -2.12 2.79
CA MET A 14 18.95 -3.07 2.89
C MET A 14 19.48 -4.51 2.88
N THR A 15 18.98 -5.33 3.79
CA THR A 15 19.17 -6.79 3.74
C THR A 15 18.43 -7.41 2.55
N PRO A 16 18.74 -8.65 2.14
CA PRO A 16 18.00 -9.34 1.08
C PRO A 16 16.49 -9.39 1.33
N ALA A 17 16.08 -9.71 2.56
CA ALA A 17 14.67 -9.76 2.96
C ALA A 17 14.00 -8.37 2.88
N GLU A 18 14.66 -7.32 3.38
CA GLU A 18 14.13 -5.97 3.32
C GLU A 18 13.95 -5.46 1.88
N LYS A 19 14.75 -5.94 0.92
CA LYS A 19 14.55 -5.55 -0.49
C LYS A 19 13.27 -6.10 -1.09
N ILE A 20 12.87 -7.29 -0.65
CA ILE A 20 11.64 -7.93 -1.10
C ILE A 20 10.43 -7.23 -0.49
N ILE A 21 10.45 -7.04 0.84
CA ILE A 21 9.35 -6.43 1.60
C ILE A 21 9.23 -4.92 1.30
N GLY A 22 10.37 -4.26 1.10
CA GLY A 22 10.48 -2.83 0.85
C GLY A 22 10.15 -2.40 -0.57
N LEU A 23 9.84 -3.34 -1.47
CA LEU A 23 9.42 -3.02 -2.83
C LEU A 23 8.03 -2.37 -2.82
N CYS A 24 7.96 -1.12 -3.28
CA CYS A 24 6.70 -0.39 -3.45
C CYS A 24 6.15 -0.62 -4.86
N LYS A 25 4.84 -0.43 -5.04
CA LYS A 25 4.16 -0.53 -6.35
C LYS A 25 4.63 0.52 -7.35
N CYS A 26 5.20 1.63 -6.88
CA CYS A 26 5.87 2.62 -7.74
C CYS A 26 7.20 2.13 -8.34
N GLY A 27 7.65 0.91 -8.01
CA GLY A 27 8.87 0.29 -8.56
C GLY A 27 10.15 0.61 -7.79
N ASN A 28 10.09 1.51 -6.80
CA ASN A 28 11.23 1.83 -5.94
C ASN A 28 11.24 0.96 -4.67
N THR A 29 12.43 0.78 -4.08
CA THR A 29 12.61 0.02 -2.83
C THR A 29 12.96 0.97 -1.68
N TYR A 30 12.23 0.85 -0.58
CA TYR A 30 12.41 1.67 0.62
C TYR A 30 12.55 0.80 1.87
N CYS A 31 13.20 1.32 2.91
CA CYS A 31 13.19 0.65 4.22
C CYS A 31 11.80 0.76 4.87
N SER A 32 11.55 -0.03 5.92
CA SER A 32 10.24 -0.08 6.58
C SER A 32 9.70 1.28 7.04
N LYS A 33 10.59 2.23 7.35
CA LYS A 33 10.23 3.60 7.74
C LYS A 33 9.74 4.44 6.56
N HIS A 34 10.46 4.41 5.43
CA HIS A 34 10.17 5.25 4.26
C HIS A 34 9.24 4.57 3.23
N ARG A 35 8.81 3.32 3.47
CA ARG A 35 7.87 2.62 2.58
C ARG A 35 6.52 3.30 2.50
N HIS A 36 6.06 3.93 3.58
CA HIS A 36 4.80 4.68 3.61
C HIS A 36 5.02 6.20 3.53
N ASP A 37 6.19 6.66 3.97
CA ASP A 37 6.61 8.07 3.97
C ASP A 37 7.54 8.36 2.78
N HIS A 38 7.04 8.12 1.56
CA HIS A 38 7.73 8.54 0.34
C HIS A 38 6.73 9.15 -0.62
N ASP A 39 7.23 9.97 -1.52
CA ASP A 39 6.48 10.51 -2.64
C ASP A 39 6.20 9.38 -3.65
N CYS A 40 5.14 8.62 -3.38
CA CYS A 40 4.73 7.49 -4.20
C CYS A 40 4.01 7.99 -5.43
N THR A 41 4.57 7.76 -6.61
CA THR A 41 3.96 8.14 -7.88
C THR A 41 2.90 7.15 -8.39
N PHE A 42 2.61 6.08 -7.62
CA PHE A 42 1.63 5.07 -8.00
C PHE A 42 0.25 5.49 -7.50
N ASP A 43 -0.71 5.68 -8.41
CA ASP A 43 -2.08 6.00 -8.05
C ASP A 43 -2.85 4.72 -7.66
N TYR A 44 -3.08 4.56 -6.36
CA TYR A 44 -3.82 3.41 -5.84
C TYR A 44 -5.34 3.51 -6.09
N LYS A 45 -5.87 4.69 -6.41
CA LYS A 45 -7.31 4.90 -6.60
C LYS A 45 -7.72 4.52 -8.02
N GLU A 46 -6.87 4.81 -9.01
CA GLU A 46 -7.02 4.43 -10.42
C GLU A 46 -6.74 2.93 -10.61
N ALA A 47 -5.79 2.37 -9.85
CA ALA A 47 -5.48 0.94 -9.90
C ALA A 47 -6.58 0.05 -9.29
N LEU A 48 -7.54 0.64 -8.55
CA LEU A 48 -8.65 -0.07 -7.95
C LEU A 48 -9.87 0.09 -8.86
N ASP A 49 -10.29 -1.00 -9.50
CA ASP A 49 -11.54 -1.02 -10.25
C ASP A 49 -12.72 -0.88 -9.29
N LYS A 50 -13.22 0.35 -9.17
CA LYS A 50 -14.24 0.69 -8.17
C LYS A 50 -15.54 -0.02 -8.44
N GLU A 51 -15.90 -0.21 -9.70
CA GLU A 51 -17.17 -0.82 -10.09
C GLU A 51 -17.20 -2.30 -9.72
N GLN A 52 -16.14 -3.03 -10.05
CA GLN A 52 -15.95 -4.42 -9.65
C GLN A 52 -15.86 -4.54 -8.13
N PHE A 53 -15.07 -3.69 -7.47
CA PHE A 53 -14.93 -3.72 -6.00
C PHE A 53 -16.26 -3.49 -5.29
N ILE A 54 -17.07 -2.53 -5.75
CA ILE A 54 -18.40 -2.27 -5.21
C ILE A 54 -19.32 -3.44 -5.50
N SER A 55 -19.29 -4.02 -6.71
CA SER A 55 -20.09 -5.20 -7.05
C SER A 55 -19.81 -6.38 -6.12
N ASP A 56 -18.54 -6.73 -5.91
CA ASP A 56 -18.12 -7.83 -5.03
C ASP A 56 -18.44 -7.59 -3.55
N ASN A 57 -18.42 -6.34 -3.10
CA ASN A 57 -18.58 -5.99 -1.68
C ASN A 57 -19.89 -5.24 -1.38
N LYS A 58 -20.85 -5.27 -2.30
CA LYS A 58 -22.13 -4.60 -2.14
C LYS A 58 -22.86 -5.23 -0.95
N CYS A 59 -23.04 -4.47 0.13
CA CYS A 59 -23.80 -4.93 1.28
C CYS A 59 -25.26 -5.18 0.87
N VAL A 60 -25.68 -6.45 0.90
CA VAL A 60 -27.04 -6.89 0.53
C VAL A 60 -27.98 -6.96 1.73
N ALA A 61 -27.49 -6.67 2.94
CA ALA A 61 -28.33 -6.65 4.12
C ALA A 61 -29.18 -5.37 4.14
N SER A 62 -30.51 -5.55 4.17
CA SER A 62 -31.40 -4.53 4.74
C SER A 62 -30.83 -4.15 6.10
N LYS A 63 -30.58 -2.86 6.34
CA LYS A 63 -30.10 -2.38 7.65
C LYS A 63 -30.86 -3.14 8.73
N MET A 64 -30.16 -3.88 9.58
CA MET A 64 -30.73 -4.29 10.85
C MET A 64 -31.02 -2.98 11.58
N ALA A 65 -32.25 -2.48 11.43
CA ALA A 65 -32.74 -1.36 12.18
C ALA A 65 -32.59 -1.78 13.63
N GLY A 66 -31.73 -1.07 14.37
CA GLY A 66 -31.53 -1.33 15.78
C GLY A 66 -32.89 -1.27 16.48
N GLU A 67 -33.40 -2.45 16.85
CA GLU A 67 -34.48 -2.57 17.80
C GLU A 67 -33.90 -2.06 19.12
N LYS A 68 -34.39 -0.90 19.55
CA LYS A 68 -34.05 -0.34 20.85
C LYS A 68 -34.53 -1.33 21.90
N ILE A 69 -33.59 -1.86 22.68
CA ILE A 69 -33.89 -2.58 23.92
C ILE A 69 -34.33 -1.59 25.00
#